data_AF-A0A8D0BMV3-F1
#
_entry.id   AF-A0A8D0BMV3-F1
#
_cell.length_a   1.000
_cell.length_b   1.000
_cell.length_c   1.000
_cell.angle_alpha   90.00
_cell.angle_beta   90.00
_cell.angle_gamma   90.00
#
_symmetry.space_group_name_H-M   'P 1'
#
loop_
_entity.id
_entity.type
_entity.pdbx_description
1 polymer ?
#
loop_
_entity_poly.entity_id
_entity_poly.type
_entity_poly.pdbx_seq_one_letter_code
_entity_poly.pdbx_strand_id
1 'polypeptide(L)'
;MYLRNPLEMGDPNVLVCFADRFSPPVLKITWLKNGQPVSEGVEETAFFPSVDNTFRKFSYLPLVPEDGDIYTCQVEHLGLDRISPTLSCPQPLLTSERGGEGLTQGFRGLICGMAPFMP
;
A
#
# COMPACT_ATOMS: atom_id res chain seq x y z
N MET A 1 -1.20 -2.69 3.08
CA MET A 1 -0.67 -2.90 1.72
C MET A 1 0.85 -2.93 1.76
N TYR A 2 1.50 -3.55 0.78
CA TYR A 2 2.98 -3.64 0.67
C TYR A 2 3.40 -3.85 -0.80
N LEU A 3 4.66 -3.55 -1.13
CA LEU A 3 5.26 -3.89 -2.42
C LEU A 3 5.71 -5.35 -2.44
N ARG A 4 5.46 -6.06 -3.54
CA ARG A 4 5.87 -7.47 -3.70
C ARG A 4 7.40 -7.61 -3.72
N ASN A 5 8.10 -6.69 -4.39
CA ASN A 5 9.55 -6.64 -4.48
C ASN A 5 10.10 -5.34 -3.84
N PRO A 6 11.40 -5.26 -3.50
CA PRO A 6 12.04 -4.01 -3.12
C PRO A 6 11.77 -2.89 -4.15
N LEU A 7 11.71 -1.64 -3.68
CA LEU A 7 11.42 -0.50 -4.54
C LEU A 7 12.63 -0.15 -5.40
N GLU A 8 12.49 -0.27 -6.72
CA GLU A 8 13.47 0.15 -7.73
C GLU A 8 12.76 1.07 -8.75
N MET A 9 13.28 2.29 -8.93
CA MET A 9 12.62 3.32 -9.73
C MET A 9 12.74 2.99 -11.22
N GLY A 10 11.63 3.03 -11.95
CA GLY A 10 11.59 2.64 -13.36
C GLY A 10 11.48 1.13 -13.62
N ASP A 11 11.60 0.29 -12.60
CA ASP A 11 11.48 -1.17 -12.73
C ASP A 11 10.06 -1.66 -12.38
N PRO A 12 9.45 -2.55 -13.17
CA PRO A 12 8.11 -3.06 -12.90
C PRO A 12 8.00 -3.76 -11.54
N ASN A 13 6.93 -3.45 -10.80
CA ASN A 13 6.63 -4.03 -9.49
C ASN A 13 5.11 -4.23 -9.33
N VAL A 14 4.70 -4.82 -8.20
CA VAL A 14 3.30 -5.08 -7.86
C VAL A 14 3.03 -4.60 -6.45
N LEU A 15 2.04 -3.74 -6.29
CA LEU A 15 1.45 -3.41 -5.00
C LEU A 15 0.43 -4.46 -4.61
N VAL A 16 0.49 -4.91 -3.36
CA VAL A 16 -0.44 -5.88 -2.78
C VAL A 16 -1.25 -5.21 -1.68
N CYS A 17 -2.57 -5.18 -1.87
CA CYS A 17 -3.51 -4.85 -0.81
C CYS A 17 -4.05 -6.14 -0.19
N PHE A 18 -4.00 -6.22 1.13
CA PHE A 18 -4.44 -7.38 1.89
C PHE A 18 -5.50 -6.93 2.90
N ALA A 19 -6.70 -7.47 2.77
CA ALA A 19 -7.78 -7.34 3.74
C ALA A 19 -7.89 -8.66 4.50
N ASP A 20 -7.88 -8.60 5.83
CA ASP A 20 -7.91 -9.76 6.72
C ASP A 20 -8.99 -9.58 7.78
N ARG A 21 -9.44 -10.70 8.35
CA ARG A 21 -10.36 -10.77 9.49
C ARG A 21 -11.67 -9.97 9.33
N PHE A 22 -12.25 -9.94 8.13
CA PHE A 22 -13.55 -9.29 7.88
C PHE A 22 -14.69 -10.31 7.78
N SER A 23 -15.90 -9.90 8.12
CA SER A 23 -17.15 -10.66 7.96
C SER A 23 -18.34 -9.70 7.99
N PRO A 24 -19.39 -9.83 7.15
CA PRO A 24 -19.60 -10.87 6.13
C PRO A 24 -18.64 -10.74 4.93
N PRO A 25 -18.58 -11.73 4.00
CA PRO A 25 -17.67 -11.71 2.84
C PRO A 25 -18.15 -10.73 1.75
N VAL A 26 -18.35 -9.48 2.12
CA VAL A 26 -18.78 -8.38 1.25
C VAL A 26 -17.85 -7.22 1.48
N LEU A 27 -16.94 -6.99 0.53
CA LEU A 27 -16.06 -5.83 0.53
C LEU A 27 -15.79 -5.36 -0.89
N LYS A 28 -15.45 -4.10 -1.03
CA LYS A 28 -14.99 -3.48 -2.27
C LYS A 28 -13.58 -2.92 -2.06
N ILE A 29 -12.66 -3.28 -2.96
CA ILE A 29 -11.31 -2.71 -3.00
C ILE A 29 -11.28 -1.70 -4.14
N THR A 30 -10.65 -0.56 -3.94
CA THR A 30 -10.44 0.45 -4.98
C THR A 30 -9.03 0.99 -4.86
N TRP A 31 -8.29 0.93 -5.96
CA TRP A 31 -6.96 1.53 -6.04
C TRP A 31 -7.06 2.97 -6.49
N LEU A 32 -6.29 3.84 -5.85
CA LEU A 32 -6.10 5.22 -6.25
C LEU A 32 -4.62 5.48 -6.53
N LYS A 33 -4.30 6.12 -7.65
CA LYS A 33 -3.00 6.73 -7.94
C LYS A 33 -3.18 8.25 -7.88
N ASN A 34 -2.46 8.93 -6.98
CA ASN A 34 -2.55 10.37 -6.78
C ASN A 34 -4.00 10.86 -6.56
N GLY A 35 -4.79 10.07 -5.82
CA GLY A 35 -6.19 10.34 -5.53
C GLY A 35 -7.18 9.97 -6.65
N GLN A 36 -6.71 9.55 -7.83
CA GLN A 36 -7.56 9.14 -8.94
C GLN A 36 -7.69 7.61 -9.02
N PRO A 37 -8.90 7.07 -9.29
CA PRO A 37 -9.10 5.64 -9.37
C PRO A 37 -8.34 5.01 -10.52
N VAL A 38 -7.67 3.88 -10.24
CA VAL A 38 -6.97 3.06 -11.23
C VAL A 38 -7.50 1.63 -11.17
N SER A 39 -7.71 1.03 -12.34
CA SER A 39 -8.21 -0.34 -12.47
C SER A 39 -7.45 -1.14 -13.53
N GLU A 40 -6.51 -0.53 -14.24
CA GLU A 40 -5.74 -1.19 -15.28
C GLU A 40 -4.81 -2.23 -14.66
N GLY A 41 -4.90 -3.47 -15.15
CA GLY A 41 -4.09 -4.59 -14.66
C GLY A 41 -4.40 -5.03 -13.23
N VAL A 42 -5.44 -4.46 -12.59
CA VAL A 42 -5.80 -4.84 -11.23
C VAL A 42 -6.38 -6.24 -11.21
N GLU A 43 -5.82 -7.08 -10.34
CA GLU A 43 -6.31 -8.44 -10.10
C GLU A 43 -6.79 -8.58 -8.65
N GLU A 44 -7.84 -9.36 -8.43
CA GLU A 44 -8.39 -9.63 -7.11
C GLU A 44 -8.60 -11.13 -6.91
N THR A 45 -8.37 -11.60 -5.68
CA THR A 45 -8.68 -12.99 -5.33
C THR A 45 -10.15 -13.15 -4.95
N ALA A 46 -10.62 -14.40 -4.95
CA ALA A 46 -11.82 -14.78 -4.22
C ALA A 46 -11.67 -14.54 -2.71
N PHE A 47 -12.78 -14.64 -1.98
CA PHE A 47 -12.79 -14.61 -0.52
C PHE A 47 -12.26 -15.93 0.04
N PHE A 48 -11.20 -15.87 0.83
CA PHE A 48 -10.64 -17.03 1.52
C PHE A 48 -11.19 -17.11 2.94
N PRO A 49 -11.89 -18.19 3.32
CA PRO A 49 -12.33 -18.37 4.69
C PRO A 49 -11.16 -18.61 5.64
N SER A 50 -11.34 -18.21 6.89
CA SER A 50 -10.44 -18.44 8.01
C SER A 50 -11.15 -19.27 9.09
N VAL A 51 -10.36 -19.91 9.97
CA VAL A 51 -10.89 -20.80 11.04
C VAL A 51 -11.75 -20.03 12.05
N ASP A 52 -11.53 -18.73 12.21
CA ASP A 52 -12.25 -17.85 13.13
C ASP A 52 -13.57 -17.29 12.54
N ASN A 53 -14.14 -17.93 11.51
CA ASN A 53 -15.33 -17.46 10.78
C ASN A 53 -15.19 -16.06 10.13
N THR A 54 -13.94 -15.65 9.88
CA THR A 54 -13.63 -14.44 9.12
C THR A 54 -13.16 -14.79 7.71
N PHE A 55 -12.93 -13.77 6.90
CA PHE A 55 -12.48 -13.90 5.53
C PHE A 55 -11.23 -13.05 5.27
N ARG A 56 -10.51 -13.45 4.23
CA ARG A 56 -9.32 -12.78 3.69
C ARG A 56 -9.51 -12.53 2.20
N LYS A 57 -8.96 -11.43 1.70
CA LYS A 57 -8.95 -11.10 0.27
C LYS A 57 -7.72 -10.28 -0.08
N PHE A 58 -7.19 -10.53 -1.27
CA PHE A 58 -6.04 -9.81 -1.80
C PHE A 58 -6.44 -9.08 -3.09
N SER A 59 -5.82 -7.93 -3.31
CA SER A 59 -5.82 -7.22 -4.59
C SER A 59 -4.40 -6.85 -4.98
N TYR A 60 -4.12 -6.90 -6.27
CA TYR A 60 -2.80 -6.69 -6.86
C TYR A 60 -2.89 -5.57 -7.88
N LEU A 61 -1.99 -4.60 -7.80
CA LEU A 61 -1.86 -3.50 -8.76
C LEU A 61 -0.44 -3.54 -9.35
N PRO A 62 -0.28 -3.91 -10.64
CA PRO A 62 1.00 -3.75 -11.32
C PRO A 62 1.29 -2.26 -11.54
N LEU A 63 2.55 -1.86 -11.40
CA LEU A 63 3.00 -0.49 -11.56
C LEU A 63 4.48 -0.43 -11.91
N VAL A 64 4.89 0.72 -12.43
CA VAL A 64 6.30 1.13 -12.53
C VAL A 64 6.48 2.29 -11.56
N PRO A 65 7.32 2.18 -10.51
CA PRO A 65 7.45 3.25 -9.54
C PRO A 65 8.09 4.49 -10.16
N GLU A 66 7.40 5.62 -10.02
CA GLU A 66 7.86 6.94 -10.45
C GLU A 66 7.99 7.88 -9.24
N ASP A 67 8.80 8.93 -9.41
CA ASP A 67 8.96 9.94 -8.38
C ASP A 67 7.70 10.78 -8.21
N GLY A 68 7.23 10.91 -6.98
CA GLY A 68 6.05 11.67 -6.56
C GLY A 68 4.76 10.86 -6.48
N ASP A 69 4.74 9.60 -6.92
CA ASP A 69 3.51 8.82 -6.97
C ASP A 69 3.04 8.30 -5.60
N ILE A 70 1.77 8.57 -5.30
CA ILE A 70 1.09 8.11 -4.09
C ILE A 70 0.00 7.12 -4.47
N TYR A 71 0.17 5.87 -4.04
CA TYR A 71 -0.83 4.82 -4.23
C TYR A 71 -1.63 4.57 -2.95
N THR A 72 -2.94 4.46 -3.08
CA THR A 72 -3.86 4.15 -1.97
C THR A 72 -4.70 2.93 -2.31
N CYS A 73 -4.83 2.00 -1.36
CA CYS A 73 -5.83 0.95 -1.41
C CYS A 73 -6.99 1.31 -0.47
N GLN A 74 -8.13 1.69 -1.04
CA GLN A 74 -9.35 1.94 -0.31
C GLN A 74 -10.15 0.64 -0.18
N VAL A 75 -10.48 0.28 1.06
CA VAL A 75 -11.28 -0.91 1.38
C VAL A 75 -12.60 -0.46 2.00
N GLU A 76 -13.70 -0.79 1.34
CA GLU A 76 -15.06 -0.53 1.83
C GLU A 76 -15.68 -1.86 2.24
N HIS A 77 -16.06 -1.98 3.51
CA HIS A 77 -16.72 -3.16 4.09
C HIS A 77 -18.05 -2.75 4.74
N LEU A 78 -19.02 -3.67 4.80
CA LEU A 78 -20.34 -3.36 5.35
C LEU A 78 -20.23 -2.90 6.82
N GLY A 79 -20.61 -1.64 7.07
CA GLY A 79 -20.62 -1.05 8.42
C GLY A 79 -19.35 -0.31 8.83
N LEU A 80 -18.34 -0.23 7.96
CA LEU A 80 -17.21 0.70 8.12
C LEU A 80 -17.48 1.96 7.30
N ASP A 81 -17.71 3.10 7.97
CA ASP A 81 -17.62 4.42 7.34
C ASP A 81 -16.16 4.64 6.91
N ARG A 82 -15.85 4.29 5.65
CA ARG A 82 -14.60 4.60 4.90
C ARG A 82 -13.35 4.77 5.77
N ILE A 83 -12.86 3.69 6.38
CA ILE A 83 -11.54 3.71 7.00
C ILE A 83 -10.53 3.25 5.94
N SER A 84 -10.07 4.20 5.13
CA SER A 84 -8.97 3.97 4.18
C SER A 84 -7.64 4.07 4.93
N PRO A 85 -6.83 3.01 5.05
CA PRO A 85 -5.45 3.16 5.45
C PRO A 85 -4.70 3.82 4.29
N THR A 86 -4.56 5.15 4.32
CA THR A 86 -3.65 5.87 3.43
C THR A 86 -2.23 5.50 3.85
N LEU A 87 -1.60 4.57 3.12
CA LEU A 87 -0.15 4.43 3.22
C LEU A 87 0.48 5.49 2.33
N SER A 88 0.77 6.63 2.92
CA SER A 88 1.77 7.53 2.36
C SER A 88 3.12 6.80 2.44
N CYS A 89 3.68 6.42 1.30
CA CYS A 89 5.11 6.15 1.22
C CYS A 89 5.76 7.50 0.89
N PRO A 90 6.19 8.33 1.88
CA PRO A 90 7.04 9.45 1.56
C PRO A 90 8.31 8.83 0.98
N GLN A 91 8.54 9.11 -0.30
CA GLN A 91 9.82 8.80 -0.89
C GLN A 91 10.92 9.49 -0.08
N PRO A 92 12.12 8.90 0.03
CA PRO A 92 13.26 9.69 0.41
C PRO A 92 13.46 10.74 -0.69
N LEU A 93 13.14 12.00 -0.38
CA LEU A 93 13.77 13.14 -1.05
C LEU A 93 15.28 12.86 -0.97
N LEU A 94 15.93 12.66 -2.11
CA LEU A 94 17.39 12.69 -2.19
C LEU A 94 17.86 14.12 -1.91
N THR A 95 17.75 14.59 -0.67
CA THR A 95 18.50 15.77 -0.24
C THR A 95 19.94 15.34 -0.09
N SER A 96 20.74 15.65 -1.11
CA SER A 96 22.19 15.57 -1.06
C SER A 96 22.69 16.55 0.01
N GLU A 97 22.76 16.09 1.26
CA GLU A 97 23.50 16.77 2.31
C GLU A 97 24.98 16.50 2.04
N ARG A 98 25.62 17.40 1.29
CA ARG A 98 27.08 17.42 1.13
C ARG A 98 27.69 17.85 2.46
N GLY A 99 27.95 16.89 3.34
CA GLY A 99 28.68 17.05 4.61
C GLY A 99 29.62 15.87 4.82
N GLY A 100 30.89 16.16 5.11
CA GLY A 100 32.01 15.23 5.02
C GLY A 100 32.14 14.19 6.14
N GLU A 101 33.06 13.24 5.86
CA GLU A 101 33.76 12.32 6.77
C GLU A 101 32.94 11.40 7.70
N GLY A 102 32.99 10.09 7.41
CA GLY A 102 33.12 9.07 8.45
C GLY A 102 31.87 8.27 8.85
N LEU A 103 31.88 6.98 8.47
CA LEU A 103 31.40 5.80 9.22
C LEU A 103 30.03 5.87 9.94
N THR A 104 29.00 5.34 9.28
CA THR A 104 28.21 4.16 9.71
C THR A 104 27.01 4.07 8.76
N GLN A 105 26.93 3.01 7.96
CA GLN A 105 25.79 2.78 7.07
C GLN A 105 24.61 2.27 7.93
N GLY A 106 23.94 3.19 8.61
CA GLY A 106 22.70 2.90 9.30
C GLY A 106 21.60 2.69 8.27
N PHE A 107 21.26 1.44 7.97
CA PHE A 107 20.01 1.10 7.30
C PHE A 107 18.85 1.45 8.25
N ARG A 108 18.36 2.69 8.18
CA ARG A 108 17.04 3.04 8.72
C ARG A 108 16.01 2.39 7.80
N GLY A 109 15.62 1.16 8.13
CA GLY A 109 14.53 0.46 7.48
C GLY A 109 13.26 1.32 7.52
N LEU A 110 12.63 1.48 6.36
CA LEU A 110 11.38 2.21 6.20
C LEU A 110 10.26 1.41 6.90
N ILE A 111 9.75 1.91 8.02
CA ILE A 111 8.51 1.38 8.61
C ILE A 111 7.37 2.06 7.85
N CYS A 112 6.64 1.30 7.03
CA CYS A 112 5.34 1.72 6.51
C CYS A 112 4.35 1.84 7.68
N GLY A 113 4.35 2.98 8.36
CA GLY A 113 3.38 3.32 9.40
C GLY A 113 2.07 3.79 8.80
N MET A 114 0.95 3.34 9.37
CA MET A 114 -0.37 3.91 9.08
C MET A 114 -0.39 5.34 9.63
N ALA A 115 -0.59 6.36 8.78
CA ALA A 115 -0.74 7.72 9.25
C ALA A 115 -2.15 7.90 9.86
N PRO A 116 -2.29 8.30 11.14
CA PRO A 116 -3.60 8.65 11.67
C PRO A 116 -4.10 9.93 11.00
N PHE A 117 -5.36 9.90 10.57
CA PHE A 117 -6.10 11.05 10.08
C PHE A 117 -6.15 12.10 11.21
N MET A 118 -5.49 13.25 11.05
CA MET A 118 -5.66 14.39 11.97
C MET A 118 -6.84 15.25 11.48
N PRO A 119 -7.84 15.54 12.33
CA PRO A 119 -9.00 16.36 12.00
C PRO A 119 -8.67 17.85 11.86
#